data_AF-A0A838CZY3-F1
#
_entry.id   AF-A0A838CZY3-F1
#
_cell.length_a   1.000
_cell.length_b   1.000
_cell.length_c   1.000
_cell.angle_alpha   90.00
_cell.angle_beta   90.00
_cell.angle_gamma   90.00
#
_symmetry.space_group_name_H-M   'P 1'
#
loop_
_entity.id
_entity.type
_entity.pdbx_description
1 polymer ?
#
loop_
_entity_poly.entity_id
_entity_poly.type
_entity_poly.pdbx_seq_one_letter_code
_entity_poly.pdbx_strand_id
1 'polypeptide(L)'
;VQACVAARRRVEAFAFGTRLTRVTRELAGRDPDAALRRATAAVADFSGGTRIGASIATLNRVHGRRIGRGSAIVILSDGWDRGDPDELAVEMARLRRTAHRVVWLNPLAAHPSYAPLTRGMQAALPHADHLLAGNTLASLEELATVLEEM
;
A
#
# COMPACT_ATOMS: atom_id res chain seq x y z
N VAL A 1 -2.56 9.99 0.80
CA VAL A 1 -1.35 9.62 1.58
C VAL A 1 -0.68 10.82 2.23
N GLN A 2 -0.25 11.84 1.48
CA GLN A 2 0.40 13.05 2.04
C GLN A 2 -0.41 13.70 3.17
N ALA A 3 -1.72 13.91 2.96
CA ALA A 3 -2.60 14.48 3.99
C ALA A 3 -2.57 13.68 5.31
N CYS A 4 -2.56 12.35 5.25
CA CYS A 4 -2.47 11.50 6.43
C CYS A 4 -1.12 11.65 7.16
N VAL A 5 -0.01 11.69 6.41
CA VAL A 5 1.35 11.89 6.94
C VAL A 5 1.49 13.28 7.57
N ALA A 6 0.91 14.31 6.96
CA ALA A 6 0.94 15.68 7.46
C ALA A 6 0.06 15.88 8.71
N ALA A 7 -1.08 15.18 8.79
CA ALA A 7 -2.06 15.35 9.86
C ALA A 7 -1.79 14.47 11.10
N ARG A 8 -1.17 13.29 10.96
CA ARG A 8 -1.06 12.32 12.05
C ARG A 8 0.39 11.95 12.36
N ARG A 9 0.75 12.00 13.65
CA ARG A 9 2.11 11.68 14.15
C ARG A 9 2.52 10.19 14.04
N ARG A 10 1.60 9.30 13.67
CA ARG A 10 1.79 7.83 13.64
C ARG A 10 1.48 7.21 12.27
N VAL A 11 1.75 7.94 11.18
CA VAL A 11 1.62 7.37 9.83
C VAL A 11 3.02 7.09 9.28
N GLU A 12 3.17 5.88 8.74
CA GLU A 12 4.35 5.44 8.02
C GLU A 12 3.95 5.24 6.54
N ALA A 13 4.70 5.84 5.64
CA ALA A 13 4.44 5.81 4.20
C ALA A 13 5.65 5.24 3.45
N PHE A 14 5.36 4.34 2.52
CA PHE A 14 6.32 3.64 1.68
C PHE A 14 5.86 3.69 0.23
N ALA A 15 6.82 3.77 -0.69
CA ALA A 15 6.62 3.56 -2.11
C ALA A 15 7.29 2.25 -2.50
N PHE A 16 6.62 1.43 -3.31
CA PHE A 16 7.18 0.18 -3.83
C PHE A 16 7.13 0.15 -5.35
N GLY A 17 8.23 -0.29 -5.94
CA GLY A 17 8.41 -0.58 -7.37
C GLY A 17 9.28 -1.83 -7.49
N THR A 18 10.50 -1.69 -8.01
CA THR A 18 11.54 -2.74 -7.95
C THR A 18 12.17 -2.89 -6.56
N ARG A 19 12.00 -1.90 -5.69
CA ARG A 19 12.40 -1.92 -4.28
C ARG A 19 11.39 -1.15 -3.41
N LEU A 20 11.48 -1.35 -2.10
CA LEU A 20 10.70 -0.61 -1.11
C LEU A 20 11.49 0.60 -0.60
N THR A 21 10.93 1.79 -0.75
CA THR A 21 11.51 3.05 -0.25
C THR A 21 10.57 3.67 0.77
N ARG A 22 11.07 3.98 1.97
CA ARG A 22 10.31 4.74 2.96
C ARG A 22 10.30 6.21 2.56
N VAL A 23 9.11 6.79 2.39
CA VAL A 23 8.89 8.18 1.91
C VAL A 23 8.18 9.07 2.93
N THR A 24 8.13 8.64 4.19
CA THR A 24 7.36 9.33 5.24
C THR A 24 7.86 10.74 5.52
N ARG A 25 9.19 10.95 5.50
CA ARG A 25 9.77 12.28 5.78
C ARG A 25 9.56 13.21 4.59
N GLU A 26 9.66 12.65 3.40
CA GLU A 26 9.51 13.29 2.12
C GLU A 26 8.08 13.80 1.95
N LEU A 27 7.09 13.03 2.41
CA LEU A 27 5.67 13.39 2.39
C LEU A 27 5.22 14.33 3.53
N ALA A 28 6.10 14.75 4.43
CA ALA A 28 5.74 15.67 5.50
C ALA A 28 5.55 17.12 5.00
N GLY A 29 4.96 17.99 5.83
CA GLY A 29 4.79 19.41 5.53
C GLY A 29 3.43 19.76 4.92
N ARG A 30 3.20 21.06 4.70
CA ARG A 30 1.89 21.61 4.32
C ARG A 30 1.64 21.70 2.81
N ASP A 31 2.69 21.81 2.01
CA ASP A 31 2.61 21.89 0.55
C ASP A 31 2.60 20.47 -0.06
N PRO A 32 1.46 20.02 -0.64
CA PRO A 32 1.34 18.68 -1.20
C PRO A 32 2.21 18.48 -2.45
N ASP A 33 2.36 19.50 -3.29
CA ASP A 33 3.13 19.41 -4.52
C ASP A 33 4.62 19.31 -4.22
N ALA A 34 5.10 20.11 -3.25
CA ALA A 34 6.48 19.99 -2.78
C ALA A 34 6.76 18.64 -2.13
N ALA A 35 5.80 18.12 -1.34
CA ALA A 35 5.90 16.80 -0.72
C ALA A 35 5.97 15.68 -1.77
N LEU A 36 5.12 15.75 -2.81
CA LEU A 36 5.12 14.79 -3.89
C LEU A 36 6.42 14.84 -4.70
N ARG A 37 6.93 16.05 -5.02
CA ARG A 37 8.24 16.21 -5.69
C ARG A 37 9.37 15.55 -4.91
N ARG A 38 9.44 15.75 -3.59
CA ARG A 38 10.46 15.10 -2.74
C ARG A 38 10.31 13.58 -2.72
N ALA A 39 9.08 13.08 -2.59
CA ALA A 39 8.81 11.65 -2.59
C ALA A 39 9.20 11.00 -3.92
N THR A 40 8.82 11.60 -5.04
CA THR A 40 9.21 11.13 -6.39
C THR A 40 10.72 11.16 -6.58
N ALA A 41 11.41 12.21 -6.14
CA ALA A 41 12.88 12.29 -6.22
C ALA A 41 13.58 11.20 -5.38
N ALA A 42 12.97 10.75 -4.28
CA ALA A 42 13.49 9.66 -3.46
C ALA A 42 13.25 8.26 -4.05
N VAL A 43 12.28 8.12 -4.97
CA VAL A 43 11.92 6.85 -5.61
C VAL A 43 12.58 6.79 -6.99
N ALA A 44 13.77 6.23 -7.07
CA ALA A 44 14.55 6.27 -8.32
C ALA A 44 14.08 5.29 -9.42
N ASP A 45 13.09 4.42 -9.16
CA ASP A 45 12.88 3.21 -9.97
C ASP A 45 11.49 3.11 -10.64
N PHE A 46 10.93 4.23 -11.09
CA PHE A 46 9.53 4.30 -11.60
C PHE A 46 9.24 3.46 -12.87
N SER A 47 10.26 2.91 -13.54
CA SER A 47 10.12 2.23 -14.85
C SER A 47 10.55 0.75 -14.87
N GLY A 48 11.06 0.20 -13.76
CA GLY A 48 11.58 -1.17 -13.70
C GLY A 48 10.52 -2.27 -13.55
N GLY A 49 9.26 -1.88 -13.39
CA GLY A 49 8.15 -2.76 -12.98
C GLY A 49 8.00 -2.84 -11.46
N THR A 50 7.00 -3.59 -11.01
CA THR A 50 6.66 -3.72 -9.60
C THR A 50 6.97 -5.12 -9.11
N ARG A 51 7.65 -5.21 -7.96
CA ARG A 51 7.92 -6.46 -7.23
C ARG A 51 7.22 -6.37 -5.88
N ILE A 52 5.91 -6.66 -5.87
CA ILE A 52 5.05 -6.46 -4.70
C ILE A 52 5.48 -7.43 -3.60
N GLY A 53 5.62 -8.72 -3.91
CA GLY A 53 6.03 -9.74 -2.92
C GLY A 53 7.33 -9.40 -2.20
N ALA A 54 8.39 -9.10 -2.94
CA ALA A 54 9.69 -8.70 -2.39
C ALA A 54 9.62 -7.40 -1.55
N SER A 55 8.74 -6.48 -1.93
CA SER A 55 8.53 -5.22 -1.20
C SER A 55 7.82 -5.46 0.13
N ILE A 56 6.79 -6.31 0.16
CA ILE A 56 6.13 -6.73 1.42
C ILE A 56 7.08 -7.57 2.29
N ALA A 57 7.92 -8.43 1.69
CA ALA A 57 8.96 -9.15 2.41
C ALA A 57 9.91 -8.20 3.15
N THR A 58 10.32 -7.13 2.47
CA THR A 58 11.20 -6.09 3.03
C THR A 58 10.47 -5.28 4.10
N LEU A 59 9.19 -4.95 3.88
CA LEU A 59 8.34 -4.27 4.86
C LEU A 59 8.26 -5.07 6.16
N ASN A 60 7.92 -6.36 6.07
CA ASN A 60 7.81 -7.29 7.19
C ASN A 60 9.14 -7.41 7.96
N ARG A 61 10.24 -7.66 7.25
CA ARG A 61 11.56 -7.95 7.83
C ARG A 61 12.25 -6.72 8.41
N VAL A 62 12.26 -5.60 7.68
CA VAL A 62 13.05 -4.41 8.01
C VAL A 62 12.23 -3.37 8.76
N HIS A 63 10.95 -3.22 8.42
CA HIS A 63 10.09 -2.18 8.94
C HIS A 63 9.01 -2.67 9.90
N GLY A 64 8.87 -3.98 10.13
CA GLY A 64 7.83 -4.55 11.01
C GLY A 64 7.83 -3.95 12.42
N ARG A 65 9.00 -3.72 13.03
CA ARG A 65 9.11 -3.05 14.35
C ARG A 65 8.61 -1.60 14.34
N ARG A 66 8.80 -0.91 13.21
CA ARG A 66 8.40 0.49 13.03
C ARG A 66 6.90 0.63 12.80
N ILE A 67 6.35 -0.26 11.98
CA ILE A 67 4.92 -0.33 11.69
C ILE A 67 4.16 -0.74 12.96
N GLY A 68 4.73 -1.66 13.73
CA GLY A 68 4.15 -2.16 14.97
C GLY A 68 3.01 -3.15 14.71
N ARG A 69 2.67 -3.93 15.74
CA ARG A 69 1.52 -4.84 15.69
C ARG A 69 0.22 -4.05 15.82
N GLY A 70 -0.84 -4.53 15.19
CA GLY A 70 -2.15 -3.88 15.23
C GLY A 70 -2.27 -2.63 14.36
N SER A 71 -1.33 -2.41 13.44
CA SER A 71 -1.43 -1.31 12.47
C SER A 71 -2.55 -1.57 11.45
N ALA A 72 -3.28 -0.53 11.08
CA ALA A 72 -4.05 -0.51 9.83
C ALA A 72 -3.08 -0.38 8.65
N ILE A 73 -3.13 -1.31 7.70
CA ILE A 73 -2.29 -1.28 6.51
C ILE A 73 -3.16 -0.98 5.29
N VAL A 74 -2.78 0.04 4.53
CA VAL A 74 -3.44 0.40 3.28
C VAL A 74 -2.44 0.21 2.14
N ILE A 75 -2.80 -0.62 1.16
CA ILE A 75 -1.99 -0.91 -0.03
C ILE A 75 -2.68 -0.27 -1.23
N LEU A 76 -1.99 0.64 -1.94
CA LEU A 76 -2.45 1.18 -3.22
C LEU A 76 -1.72 0.43 -4.35
N SER A 77 -2.44 -0.40 -5.11
CA SER A 77 -1.88 -1.10 -6.27
C SER A 77 -2.99 -1.72 -7.12
N ASP A 78 -2.74 -1.87 -8.43
CA ASP A 78 -3.58 -2.64 -9.35
C ASP A 78 -3.29 -4.17 -9.30
N GLY A 79 -2.31 -4.59 -8.48
CA GLY A 79 -1.91 -5.99 -8.34
C GLY A 79 -1.04 -6.51 -9.48
N TRP A 80 -0.55 -5.64 -10.35
CA TRP A 80 0.39 -6.03 -11.41
C TRP A 80 1.79 -6.25 -10.84
N ASP A 81 2.09 -7.51 -10.52
CA ASP A 81 3.39 -7.94 -9.99
C ASP A 81 4.20 -8.68 -11.06
N ARG A 82 5.49 -8.36 -11.18
CA ARG A 82 6.46 -9.12 -12.00
C ARG A 82 7.20 -10.20 -11.18
N GLY A 83 7.02 -10.20 -9.86
CA GLY A 83 7.61 -11.18 -8.95
C GLY A 83 6.89 -12.53 -8.95
N ASP A 84 7.33 -13.39 -8.03
CA ASP A 84 6.72 -14.69 -7.78
C ASP A 84 5.41 -14.51 -6.97
N PRO A 85 4.25 -14.95 -7.49
CA PRO A 85 2.99 -14.89 -6.75
C PRO A 85 3.00 -15.67 -5.43
N ASP A 86 3.78 -16.75 -5.32
CA ASP A 86 3.87 -17.53 -4.08
C ASP A 86 4.61 -16.76 -2.99
N GLU A 87 5.66 -16.01 -3.36
CA GLU A 87 6.34 -15.08 -2.45
C GLU A 87 5.36 -14.01 -1.94
N LEU A 88 4.56 -13.44 -2.85
CA LEU A 88 3.55 -12.44 -2.48
C LEU A 88 2.51 -13.02 -1.52
N ALA A 89 1.97 -14.20 -1.78
CA ALA A 89 0.99 -14.85 -0.91
C ALA A 89 1.57 -15.09 0.50
N VAL A 90 2.78 -15.64 0.59
CA VAL A 90 3.47 -15.90 1.87
C VAL A 90 3.67 -14.62 2.67
N GLU A 91 4.12 -13.55 2.02
CA GLU A 91 4.43 -12.29 2.69
C GLU A 91 3.18 -11.48 3.05
N MET A 92 2.12 -11.56 2.25
CA MET A 92 0.81 -11.03 2.60
C MET A 92 0.19 -11.77 3.78
N ALA A 93 0.30 -13.10 3.83
CA ALA A 93 -0.14 -13.89 4.99
C ALA A 93 0.60 -13.50 6.27
N ARG A 94 1.92 -13.24 6.18
CA ARG A 94 2.74 -12.75 7.31
C ARG A 94 2.28 -11.37 7.77
N LEU A 95 2.10 -10.43 6.84
CA LEU A 95 1.63 -9.08 7.11
C LEU A 95 0.27 -9.12 7.82
N ARG A 96 -0.69 -9.86 7.28
CA ARG A 96 -2.06 -9.98 7.80
C ARG A 96 -2.13 -10.51 9.24
N ARG A 97 -1.20 -11.38 9.65
CA ARG A 97 -1.13 -11.88 11.05
C ARG A 97 -0.69 -10.82 12.06
N THR A 98 -0.06 -9.75 11.61
CA THR A 98 0.46 -8.68 12.48
C THR A 98 -0.33 -7.38 12.37
N ALA A 99 -1.01 -7.15 11.25
CA ALA A 99 -1.90 -6.02 11.03
C ALA A 99 -3.22 -6.16 11.81
N HIS A 100 -3.83 -5.04 12.16
CA HIS A 100 -5.22 -5.03 12.62
C HIS A 100 -6.15 -5.31 11.43
N ARG A 101 -5.96 -4.58 10.32
CA ARG A 101 -6.59 -4.81 9.02
C ARG A 101 -5.63 -4.52 7.88
N VAL A 102 -5.85 -5.18 6.75
CA VAL A 102 -5.20 -4.93 5.47
C VAL A 102 -6.28 -4.51 4.46
N VAL A 103 -6.24 -3.25 4.04
CA VAL A 103 -7.13 -2.68 3.02
C VAL A 103 -6.34 -2.55 1.72
N TRP A 104 -6.83 -3.15 0.65
CA TRP A 104 -6.28 -3.01 -0.68
C TRP A 104 -7.13 -2.03 -1.49
N LEU A 105 -6.55 -0.90 -1.86
CA LEU A 105 -7.16 0.08 -2.76
C LEU A 105 -6.64 -0.15 -4.17
N ASN A 106 -7.53 -0.64 -5.03
CA ASN A 106 -7.22 -0.87 -6.43
C ASN A 106 -7.86 0.23 -7.29
N PRO A 107 -7.08 1.05 -8.01
CA PRO A 107 -7.63 2.13 -8.84
C PRO A 107 -8.50 1.61 -9.99
N LEU A 108 -8.30 0.35 -10.42
CA LEU A 108 -9.09 -0.29 -11.48
C LEU A 108 -10.39 -0.90 -10.96
N ALA A 109 -10.54 -1.09 -9.65
CA ALA A 109 -11.69 -1.78 -9.06
C ALA A 109 -13.03 -1.02 -9.18
N ALA A 110 -13.00 0.27 -9.53
CA ALA A 110 -14.22 1.01 -9.84
C ALA A 110 -14.82 0.68 -11.22
N HIS A 111 -14.06 0.03 -12.10
CA HIS A 111 -14.58 -0.31 -13.42
C HIS A 111 -15.61 -1.46 -13.30
N PRO A 112 -16.82 -1.35 -13.87
CA PRO A 112 -17.87 -2.37 -13.70
C PRO A 112 -17.46 -3.78 -14.14
N SER A 113 -16.58 -3.88 -15.14
CA SER A 113 -16.03 -5.14 -15.64
C SER A 113 -14.73 -5.57 -14.96
N TYR A 114 -14.32 -4.89 -13.88
CA TYR A 114 -13.10 -5.24 -13.17
C TYR A 114 -13.21 -6.63 -12.56
N ALA A 115 -12.17 -7.44 -12.80
CA ALA A 115 -11.95 -8.69 -12.10
C ALA A 115 -10.48 -8.75 -11.66
N PRO A 116 -10.19 -9.24 -10.44
CA PRO A 116 -8.84 -9.34 -9.89
C PRO A 116 -8.06 -10.50 -10.53
N LEU A 117 -7.84 -10.46 -11.84
CA LEU A 117 -7.28 -11.56 -12.63
C LEU A 117 -5.75 -11.55 -12.70
N THR A 118 -5.09 -10.48 -12.27
CA THR A 118 -3.63 -10.45 -12.22
C THR A 118 -3.16 -11.47 -11.17
N ARG A 119 -2.07 -12.18 -11.48
CA ARG A 119 -1.51 -13.19 -10.55
C ARG A 119 -1.19 -12.59 -9.18
N GLY A 120 -0.69 -11.35 -9.16
CA GLY A 120 -0.40 -10.63 -7.93
C GLY A 120 -1.67 -10.36 -7.11
N MET A 121 -2.76 -9.92 -7.75
CA MET A 121 -4.02 -9.70 -7.06
C MET A 121 -4.63 -11.02 -6.56
N GLN A 122 -4.58 -12.09 -7.35
CA GLN A 122 -5.06 -13.42 -6.91
C GLN A 122 -4.29 -13.94 -5.70
N ALA A 123 -2.97 -13.71 -5.63
CA ALA A 123 -2.14 -14.08 -4.49
C ALA A 123 -2.38 -13.21 -3.25
N ALA A 124 -2.63 -11.91 -3.42
CA ALA A 124 -2.81 -10.99 -2.31
C ALA A 124 -4.23 -10.98 -1.74
N LEU A 125 -5.25 -11.19 -2.57
CA LEU A 125 -6.67 -11.03 -2.21
C LEU A 125 -7.11 -11.90 -1.03
N PRO A 126 -6.70 -13.18 -0.89
CA PRO A 126 -7.04 -14.01 0.28
C PRO A 126 -6.54 -13.46 1.62
N HIS A 127 -5.66 -12.46 1.60
CA HIS A 127 -5.02 -11.87 2.77
C HIS A 127 -5.38 -10.39 2.96
N ALA A 128 -6.22 -9.83 2.08
CA ALA A 128 -6.82 -8.52 2.25
C ALA A 128 -8.16 -8.65 2.97
N ASP A 129 -8.40 -7.81 3.97
CA ASP A 129 -9.70 -7.73 4.64
C ASP A 129 -10.74 -7.02 3.78
N HIS A 130 -10.30 -6.01 3.04
CA HIS A 130 -11.14 -5.22 2.14
C HIS A 130 -10.42 -4.98 0.81
N LEU A 131 -11.15 -5.12 -0.29
CA LEU A 131 -10.75 -4.63 -1.61
C LEU A 131 -11.68 -3.49 -1.98
N LEU A 132 -11.16 -2.28 -2.03
CA LEU A 132 -11.91 -1.07 -2.32
C LEU A 132 -11.44 -0.44 -3.63
N ALA A 133 -12.32 0.30 -4.29
CA ALA A 133 -11.91 1.19 -5.38
C ALA A 133 -10.95 2.26 -4.84
N GLY A 134 -10.02 2.75 -5.65
CA GLY A 134 -8.99 3.71 -5.22
C GLY A 134 -8.93 5.02 -6.01
N ASN A 135 -9.93 5.32 -6.84
CA ASN A 135 -9.86 6.33 -7.89
C ASN A 135 -10.90 7.46 -7.77
N THR A 136 -11.72 7.49 -6.72
CA THR A 136 -12.76 8.53 -6.52
C THR A 136 -12.71 9.12 -5.11
N LEU A 137 -13.37 10.28 -4.90
CA LEU A 137 -13.53 10.84 -3.56
C LEU A 137 -14.36 9.90 -2.66
N ALA A 138 -15.45 9.33 -3.20
CA ALA A 138 -16.28 8.36 -2.49
C ALA A 138 -15.47 7.14 -2.01
N SER A 139 -14.51 6.68 -2.81
CA SER A 139 -13.58 5.62 -2.41
C SER A 139 -12.67 5.99 -1.23
N LEU A 140 -12.29 7.27 -1.13
CA LEU A 140 -11.50 7.77 -0.02
C LEU A 140 -12.36 7.98 1.24
N GLU A 141 -13.63 8.34 1.08
CA GLU A 141 -14.62 8.40 2.15
C GLU A 141 -14.88 6.99 2.72
N GLU A 142 -15.09 6.00 1.86
CA GLU A 142 -15.25 4.60 2.27
C GLU A 142 -14.02 4.08 3.02
N LEU A 143 -12.82 4.41 2.55
CA LEU A 143 -11.58 4.13 3.28
C LEU A 143 -11.59 4.80 4.65
N ALA A 144 -12.02 6.05 4.76
CA ALA A 144 -12.06 6.76 6.03
C ALA A 144 -13.03 6.08 7.01
N THR A 145 -14.22 5.67 6.56
CA THR A 145 -15.18 4.91 7.36
C THR A 145 -14.58 3.60 7.86
N VAL A 146 -13.97 2.79 6.98
CA VAL A 146 -13.32 1.53 7.37
C VAL A 146 -12.22 1.76 8.42
N LEU A 147 -11.47 2.87 8.31
CA LEU A 147 -10.42 3.20 9.28
C LEU A 147 -10.95 3.78 10.60
N GLU A 148 -12.15 4.36 10.63
CA GLU A 148 -12.80 4.89 11.84
C GLU A 148 -13.47 3.79 12.66
N GLU A 149 -13.94 2.73 12.02
CA GLU A 149 -14.53 1.55 12.65
C GLU A 149 -13.49 0.60 13.29
N MET A 150 -12.19 0.92 13.16
CA MET A 150 -11.05 0.15 13.67
C MET A 150 -10.51 0.67 15.00
#